data_AF-A0A3A1Y9E4-F1
#
_entry.id   AF-A0A3A1Y9E4-F1
#
_cell.length_a   1.000
_cell.length_b   1.000
_cell.length_c   1.000
_cell.angle_alpha   90.00
_cell.angle_beta   90.00
_cell.angle_gamma   90.00
#
_symmetry.space_group_name_H-M   'P 1'
#
loop_
_entity.id
_entity.type
_entity.pdbx_description
1 polymer ?
#
loop_
_entity_poly.entity_id
_entity_poly.type
_entity_poly.pdbx_seq_one_letter_code
_entity_poly.pdbx_strand_id
1 'polypeptide(L)'
;MKLKLILLSFLISLGFAVAPQAALANSFPTVAELAQANGGQSLKSTLANYNGNVMVAKLYQNNTVIITSRQQQDLAKVFDIRGLKVYATSDVSLAQATELVGKLLN
;
A
#
# COMPACT_ATOMS: atom_id res chain seq x y z
N MET A 1 -9.38 -47.28 34.51
CA MET A 1 -8.97 -45.86 34.60
C MET A 1 -8.18 -45.64 35.88
N LYS A 2 -6.85 -45.46 35.78
CA LYS A 2 -6.00 -44.84 36.81
C LYS A 2 -4.88 -44.08 36.10
N LEU A 3 -4.92 -42.76 36.23
CA LEU A 3 -3.92 -41.82 35.75
C LEU A 3 -2.72 -41.85 36.71
N LYS A 4 -1.50 -42.02 36.21
CA LYS A 4 -0.27 -41.68 36.95
C LYS A 4 0.69 -40.97 36.00
N LEU A 5 0.73 -39.66 36.20
CA LEU A 5 1.76 -38.71 35.79
C LEU A 5 3.09 -39.06 36.47
N ILE A 6 4.23 -38.76 35.80
CA ILE A 6 5.62 -38.52 36.26
C ILE A 6 6.53 -38.93 35.07
N LEU A 7 7.56 -38.22 34.62
CA LEU A 7 8.17 -36.92 34.90
C LEU A 7 9.36 -36.85 33.92
N LEU A 8 9.40 -35.81 33.08
CA LEU A 8 10.59 -35.00 32.77
C LEU A 8 11.91 -35.70 32.36
N SER A 9 12.25 -35.63 31.07
CA SER A 9 13.65 -35.61 30.60
C SER A 9 13.81 -34.53 29.54
N PHE A 10 14.43 -33.43 29.98
CA PHE A 10 15.00 -32.35 29.18
C PHE A 10 16.18 -32.86 28.32
N LEU A 11 16.57 -32.07 27.29
CA LEU A 11 17.78 -32.15 26.42
C LEU A 11 17.45 -32.56 24.96
N ILE A 12 17.03 -31.60 24.14
CA ILE A 12 17.90 -30.79 23.24
C ILE A 12 18.62 -31.68 22.21
N SER A 13 18.03 -31.78 21.03
CA SER A 13 18.82 -31.80 19.80
C SER A 13 18.16 -30.82 18.83
N LEU A 14 18.86 -29.70 18.66
CA LEU A 14 18.59 -28.63 17.71
C LEU A 14 18.43 -29.18 16.29
N GLY A 15 17.21 -29.55 15.92
CA GLY A 15 16.81 -29.59 14.53
C GLY A 15 16.53 -28.16 14.13
N PHE A 16 17.53 -27.51 13.53
CA PHE A 16 17.42 -26.17 12.97
C PHE A 16 16.14 -26.08 12.15
N ALA A 17 15.13 -25.46 12.73
CA ALA A 17 14.05 -24.86 11.99
C ALA A 17 14.73 -23.82 11.09
N VAL A 18 15.05 -24.21 9.86
CA VAL A 18 15.10 -23.26 8.76
C VAL A 18 13.66 -22.77 8.60
N ALA A 19 13.25 -21.85 9.48
CA ALA A 19 12.14 -20.99 9.21
C ALA A 19 12.45 -20.41 7.82
N PRO A 20 11.60 -20.61 6.80
CA PRO A 20 11.74 -19.82 5.60
C PRO A 20 11.69 -18.39 6.09
N GLN A 21 12.83 -17.71 6.03
CA GLN A 21 12.93 -16.30 6.36
C GLN A 21 11.95 -15.64 5.40
N ALA A 22 10.77 -15.30 5.91
CA ALA A 22 9.79 -14.56 5.16
C ALA A 22 10.53 -13.29 4.79
N ALA A 23 10.96 -13.21 3.52
CA ALA A 23 11.33 -11.96 2.93
C ALA A 23 10.07 -11.13 3.05
N LEU A 24 10.01 -10.29 4.10
CA LEU A 24 9.11 -9.16 4.15
C LEU A 24 9.57 -8.31 2.97
N ALA A 25 9.04 -8.62 1.79
CA ALA A 25 9.21 -7.78 0.63
C ALA A 25 8.75 -6.40 1.08
N ASN A 26 9.61 -5.39 0.94
CA ASN A 26 9.24 -3.98 1.07
C ASN A 26 8.30 -3.63 -0.11
N SER A 27 7.16 -4.29 -0.18
CA SER A 27 6.10 -3.99 -1.12
C SER A 27 5.36 -2.75 -0.63
N PHE A 28 5.06 -1.83 -1.53
CA PHE A 28 4.13 -0.76 -1.22
C PHE A 28 2.82 -1.37 -0.70
N PRO A 29 2.16 -0.72 0.27
CA PRO A 29 0.83 -1.13 0.67
C PRO A 29 -0.11 -1.05 -0.53
N THR A 30 -1.11 -1.93 -0.58
CA THR A 30 -2.14 -1.92 -1.61
C THR A 30 -3.00 -0.66 -1.51
N VAL A 31 -3.70 -0.34 -2.60
CA VAL A 31 -4.68 0.77 -2.63
C VAL A 31 -5.74 0.59 -1.54
N ALA A 32 -6.20 -0.64 -1.30
CA ALA A 32 -7.21 -0.93 -0.29
C ALA A 32 -6.71 -0.70 1.13
N GLU A 33 -5.46 -1.08 1.42
CA GLU A 33 -4.84 -0.85 2.74
C GLU A 33 -4.63 0.65 2.98
N LEU A 34 -4.12 1.39 2.00
CA LEU A 34 -3.98 2.85 2.13
C LEU A 34 -5.33 3.54 2.27
N ALA A 35 -6.34 3.14 1.49
CA ALA A 35 -7.68 3.70 1.61
C ALA A 35 -8.24 3.48 3.02
N GLN A 36 -8.16 2.26 3.55
CA GLN A 36 -8.64 1.93 4.89
C GLN A 36 -7.88 2.70 5.99
N ALA A 37 -6.56 2.79 5.88
CA ALA A 37 -5.73 3.55 6.81
C ALA A 37 -6.02 5.06 6.80
N ASN A 38 -6.65 5.57 5.74
CA ASN A 38 -7.00 6.98 5.57
C ASN A 38 -8.53 7.21 5.55
N GLY A 39 -9.27 6.43 6.34
CA GLY A 39 -10.70 6.64 6.62
C GLY A 39 -11.66 5.90 5.67
N GLY A 40 -11.15 5.07 4.76
CA GLY A 40 -11.92 4.19 3.87
C GLY A 40 -12.61 4.91 2.70
N GLN A 41 -13.11 6.13 2.91
CA GLN A 41 -13.80 6.93 1.91
C GLN A 41 -12.93 8.05 1.36
N SER A 42 -12.96 8.25 0.05
CA SER A 42 -12.32 9.40 -0.60
C SER A 42 -13.15 10.66 -0.40
N LEU A 43 -12.49 11.75 -0.03
CA LEU A 43 -13.07 13.09 0.11
C LEU A 43 -13.35 13.74 -1.25
N LYS A 44 -12.46 13.52 -2.21
CA LYS A 44 -12.57 14.01 -3.59
C LYS A 44 -11.96 13.00 -4.55
N SER A 45 -12.45 12.99 -5.79
CA SER A 45 -11.88 12.20 -6.87
C SER A 45 -11.86 12.97 -8.18
N THR A 46 -10.84 12.74 -8.99
CA THR A 46 -10.76 13.26 -10.35
C THR A 46 -10.19 12.21 -11.29
N LEU A 47 -10.44 12.38 -12.58
CA LEU A 47 -9.99 11.49 -13.64
C LEU A 47 -9.39 12.33 -14.77
N ALA A 48 -8.30 11.84 -15.37
CA ALA A 48 -7.72 12.45 -16.55
C ALA A 48 -7.23 11.36 -17.51
N ASN A 49 -7.24 11.68 -18.81
CA ASN A 49 -6.68 10.82 -19.85
C ASN A 49 -5.34 11.40 -20.28
N TYR A 50 -4.28 10.60 -20.14
CA TYR A 50 -2.92 10.93 -20.58
C TYR A 50 -2.50 9.93 -21.66
N ASN A 51 -2.46 10.39 -22.92
CA ASN A 51 -2.03 9.58 -24.07
C ASN A 51 -2.78 8.23 -24.18
N GLY A 52 -4.09 8.23 -23.91
CA GLY A 52 -4.92 7.02 -23.93
C GLY A 52 -4.89 6.21 -22.63
N ASN A 53 -4.04 6.57 -21.66
CA ASN A 53 -4.03 5.97 -20.33
C ASN A 53 -4.87 6.81 -19.36
N VAL A 54 -5.95 6.23 -18.86
CA VAL A 54 -6.84 6.90 -17.91
C VAL A 54 -6.25 6.78 -16.51
N MET A 55 -6.07 7.91 -15.84
CA MET A 55 -5.61 7.99 -14.45
C MET A 55 -6.72 8.50 -13.55
N VAL A 56 -6.84 7.90 -12.37
CA VAL A 56 -7.80 8.28 -11.33
C VAL A 56 -7.02 8.70 -10.11
N ALA A 57 -7.25 9.91 -9.64
CA ALA A 57 -6.70 10.41 -8.39
C ALA A 57 -7.81 10.54 -7.36
N LYS A 58 -7.58 10.01 -6.16
CA LYS A 58 -8.51 10.08 -5.03
C LYS A 58 -7.80 10.68 -3.83
N LEU A 59 -8.38 11.75 -3.28
CA LEU A 59 -7.97 12.35 -2.02
C LEU A 59 -8.69 11.65 -0.88
N TYR A 60 -7.95 11.17 0.10
CA TYR A 60 -8.45 10.57 1.33
C TYR A 60 -8.21 11.49 2.53
N GLN A 61 -8.61 11.04 3.72
CA GLN A 61 -8.26 11.73 4.95
C GLN A 61 -6.73 11.75 5.17
N ASN A 62 -6.27 12.54 6.14
CA ASN A 62 -4.84 12.69 6.48
C ASN A 62 -3.95 13.14 5.31
N ASN A 63 -4.48 13.94 4.38
CA ASN A 63 -3.72 14.50 3.26
C ASN A 63 -3.06 13.44 2.36
N THR A 64 -3.66 12.26 2.26
CA THR A 64 -3.18 11.18 1.38
C THR A 64 -3.91 11.20 0.04
N VAL A 65 -3.17 11.19 -1.06
CA VAL A 65 -3.72 11.00 -2.41
C VAL A 65 -3.25 9.67 -2.96
N ILE A 66 -4.16 8.92 -3.59
CA ILE A 66 -3.80 7.70 -4.33
C ILE A 66 -4.12 7.94 -5.81
N ILE A 67 -3.14 7.72 -6.67
CA ILE A 67 -3.26 7.84 -8.12
C ILE A 67 -3.00 6.47 -8.75
N THR A 68 -4.02 5.88 -9.36
CA THR A 68 -3.85 4.68 -10.19
C THR A 68 -4.19 4.95 -11.63
N SER A 69 -3.61 4.18 -12.53
CA SER A 69 -3.96 4.24 -13.95
C SER A 69 -4.88 3.07 -14.31
N ARG A 70 -5.46 3.06 -15.51
CA ARG A 70 -6.22 1.92 -15.99
C ARG A 70 -5.31 0.72 -16.26
N GLN A 71 -4.05 0.98 -16.63
CA GLN A 71 -3.08 -0.03 -17.03
C GLN A 71 -2.38 -0.68 -15.83
N GLN A 72 -2.26 0.03 -14.71
CA GLN A 72 -1.59 -0.44 -13.51
C GLN A 72 -2.38 -0.05 -12.26
N GLN A 73 -2.48 -0.97 -11.30
CA GLN A 73 -3.05 -0.70 -9.97
C GLN A 73 -2.01 -0.80 -8.85
N ASP A 74 -0.86 -1.40 -9.12
CA ASP A 74 0.21 -1.57 -8.14
C ASP A 74 0.96 -0.27 -7.92
N LEU A 75 0.97 0.18 -6.67
CA LEU A 75 1.65 1.40 -6.26
C LEU A 75 3.16 1.14 -6.26
N ALA A 76 3.91 2.09 -6.80
CA ALA A 76 5.35 1.96 -6.97
C ALA A 76 6.11 3.27 -6.66
N LYS A 77 5.40 4.38 -6.51
CA LYS A 77 5.98 5.72 -6.35
C LYS A 77 5.28 6.47 -5.22
N VAL A 78 6.04 7.34 -4.56
CA VAL A 78 5.52 8.31 -3.60
C VAL A 78 6.05 9.69 -3.96
N PHE A 79 5.17 10.67 -3.98
CA PHE A 79 5.49 12.08 -4.16
C PHE A 79 4.99 12.89 -2.97
N ASP A 80 5.68 13.98 -2.66
CA ASP A 80 5.14 15.05 -1.83
C ASP A 80 4.73 16.20 -2.77
N ILE A 81 3.44 16.52 -2.78
CA ILE A 81 2.88 17.56 -3.67
C ILE A 81 2.00 18.46 -2.83
N ARG A 82 2.43 19.70 -2.61
CA ARG A 82 1.69 20.72 -1.83
C ARG A 82 1.34 20.23 -0.41
N GLY A 83 2.23 19.44 0.22
CA GLY A 83 2.00 18.89 1.56
C GLY A 83 1.05 17.69 1.60
N LEU A 84 0.66 17.15 0.44
CA LEU A 84 -0.07 15.89 0.32
C LEU A 84 0.90 14.75 0.05
N LYS A 85 0.70 13.61 0.71
CA LYS A 85 1.43 12.38 0.43
C LYS A 85 0.74 11.62 -0.70
N VAL A 86 1.35 11.57 -1.87
CA VAL A 86 0.77 11.02 -3.09
C VAL A 86 1.38 9.66 -3.40
N TYR A 87 0.61 8.59 -3.31
CA TYR A 87 1.00 7.27 -3.76
C TYR A 87 0.54 7.06 -5.20
N ALA A 88 1.43 6.60 -6.07
CA ALA A 88 1.12 6.45 -7.48
C ALA A 88 1.67 5.15 -8.09
N THR A 89 1.03 4.72 -9.17
CA THR A 89 1.50 3.60 -10.01
C THR A 89 2.75 3.98 -10.79
N SER A 90 3.49 2.97 -11.28
CA SER A 90 4.83 3.19 -11.84
C SER A 90 4.83 4.00 -13.15
N ASP A 91 3.70 4.05 -13.84
CA ASP A 91 3.48 4.77 -15.09
C ASP A 91 3.08 6.24 -14.90
N VAL A 92 2.82 6.68 -13.66
CA VAL A 92 2.50 8.08 -13.35
C VAL A 92 3.81 8.87 -13.19
N SER A 93 3.93 9.97 -13.95
CA SER A 93 5.01 10.94 -13.80
C SER A 93 4.66 12.01 -12.75
N LEU A 94 5.69 12.66 -12.21
CA LEU A 94 5.49 13.76 -11.26
C LEU A 94 4.64 14.91 -11.84
N ALA A 95 4.81 15.23 -13.13
CA ALA A 95 4.04 16.28 -13.79
C ALA A 95 2.54 15.94 -13.83
N GLN A 96 2.20 14.71 -14.23
CA GLN A 96 0.81 14.22 -14.23
C GLN A 96 0.21 14.18 -12.82
N ALA A 97 0.98 13.69 -11.84
CA ALA A 97 0.56 13.67 -10.44
C ALA A 97 0.29 15.09 -9.92
N THR A 98 1.16 16.05 -10.25
CA THR A 98 1.01 17.45 -9.84
C THR A 98 -0.24 18.09 -10.45
N GLU A 99 -0.50 17.83 -11.72
CA GLU A 99 -1.70 18.34 -12.39
C GLU A 99 -2.98 17.74 -11.80
N LEU A 100 -3.02 16.43 -11.59
CA LEU A 100 -4.15 15.74 -10.96
C LEU A 100 -4.42 16.22 -9.54
N VAL A 101 -3.35 16.43 -8.74
CA VAL A 101 -3.47 17.02 -7.40
C VAL A 101 -4.00 18.46 -7.49
N GLY A 102 -3.53 19.25 -8.46
CA GLY A 102 -4.08 20.57 -8.73
C GLY A 102 -5.58 20.53 -8.98
N LYS A 103 -6.06 19.57 -9.80
CA LYS A 103 -7.49 19.36 -10.08
C LYS A 103 -8.29 18.90 -8.86
N LEU A 104 -7.69 18.14 -7.93
CA LEU A 104 -8.35 17.74 -6.69
C LEU A 104 -8.54 18.91 -5.71
N LEU A 105 -7.59 19.85 -5.70
CA LEU A 105 -7.61 20.97 -4.74
C LEU A 105 -8.41 22.17 -5.23
N ASN A 106 -8.60 22.30 -6.53
CA ASN A 106 -9.56 23.24 -7.12
C ASN A 106 -11.02 22.74 -6.95
#